data_AF-A0A350G3B3-F1
#
_entry.id   AF-A0A350G3B3-F1
#
_cell.length_a   1.000
_cell.length_b   1.000
_cell.length_c   1.000
_cell.angle_alpha   90.00
_cell.angle_beta   90.00
_cell.angle_gamma   90.00
#
_symmetry.space_group_name_H-M   'P 1'
#
loop_
_entity.id
_entity.type
_entity.pdbx_description
1 polymer ?
#
loop_
_entity_poly.entity_id
_entity_poly.type
_entity_poly.pdbx_seq_one_letter_code
_entity_poly.pdbx_strand_id
1 'polypeptide(L)'
;MNEKLKNDLFAVILVLLLSACGSLDTISAPVDTPEPAINVTESPTGIPATVPSDGLAPESPSQYIGLVYPPSPENLTQVFSMLIQDHDGYSLMMVLDGGSKMLWLSKLSHYDESGSAFWEVKDVLPVSNLEAGLTLLPDGCSLADVPDSGIFVAGRNGVIRFAWRIDTSLDRFESIPIDGIKCNSDKPVALD
;
A
#
# COMPACT_ATOMS: atom_id res chain seq x y z
N MET A 1 7.86 -36.24 -6.31
CA MET A 1 6.53 -36.35 -6.93
C MET A 1 6.71 -37.06 -8.26
N ASN A 2 5.96 -38.13 -8.53
CA ASN A 2 6.17 -38.98 -9.72
C ASN A 2 5.86 -38.19 -11.01
N GLU A 3 6.74 -38.23 -12.00
CA GLU A 3 6.59 -37.57 -13.32
C GLU A 3 5.23 -37.87 -13.97
N LYS A 4 4.72 -39.09 -13.77
CA LYS A 4 3.40 -39.51 -14.25
C LYS A 4 2.26 -38.70 -13.63
N LEU A 5 2.35 -38.38 -12.34
CA LEU A 5 1.34 -37.58 -11.62
C LEU A 5 1.32 -36.12 -12.11
N LYS A 6 2.49 -35.59 -12.51
CA LYS A 6 2.60 -34.21 -13.01
C LYS A 6 1.95 -34.06 -14.39
N ASN A 7 2.13 -35.03 -15.27
CA ASN A 7 1.49 -35.02 -16.59
C ASN A 7 -0.03 -35.23 -16.51
N ASP A 8 -0.50 -36.12 -15.63
CA ASP A 8 -1.94 -36.34 -15.42
C ASP A 8 -2.62 -35.08 -14.85
N LEU A 9 -1.97 -34.38 -13.90
CA LEU A 9 -2.49 -33.14 -13.33
C LEU A 9 -2.55 -32.01 -14.38
N PHE A 10 -1.54 -31.89 -15.25
CA PHE A 10 -1.52 -30.90 -16.32
C PHE A 10 -2.64 -31.10 -17.34
N ALA A 11 -2.91 -32.37 -17.71
CA ALA A 11 -3.98 -32.69 -18.64
C ALA A 11 -5.37 -32.33 -18.08
N VAL A 12 -5.60 -32.58 -16.79
CA VAL A 12 -6.88 -32.26 -16.13
C VAL A 12 -7.11 -30.75 -16.04
N ILE A 13 -6.08 -29.96 -15.71
CA ILE A 13 -6.17 -28.49 -15.66
C ILE A 13 -6.46 -27.92 -17.05
N LEU A 14 -5.84 -28.46 -18.11
CA LEU A 14 -6.06 -27.99 -19.48
C LEU A 14 -7.50 -28.22 -19.96
N VAL A 15 -8.10 -29.36 -19.60
CA VAL A 15 -9.50 -29.70 -19.95
C VAL A 15 -10.49 -28.80 -19.19
N LEU A 16 -10.21 -28.45 -17.93
CA LEU A 16 -11.04 -27.55 -17.14
C LEU A 16 -11.02 -26.10 -17.67
N LEU A 17 -9.90 -25.63 -18.22
CA LEU A 17 -9.81 -24.28 -18.79
C LEU A 17 -10.56 -24.12 -20.12
N LEU A 18 -10.68 -25.20 -20.91
CA LEU A 18 -11.36 -25.16 -22.21
C LEU A 18 -12.89 -25.22 -22.13
N SER A 19 -13.45 -25.51 -20.95
CA SER A 19 -14.90 -25.65 -20.75
C SER A 19 -15.59 -24.36 -20.27
N ALA A 20 -14.86 -23.25 -20.12
CA ALA A 20 -15.39 -21.98 -19.60
C ALA A 20 -15.84 -20.94 -20.65
N CYS A 21 -15.83 -21.26 -21.94
CA CYS A 21 -16.40 -20.38 -22.98
C CYS A 21 -17.85 -20.77 -23.28
N GLY A 22 -18.80 -20.25 -22.48
CA GLY A 22 -20.23 -20.42 -22.69
C GLY A 22 -21.02 -19.16 -22.37
N SER A 23 -21.86 -18.76 -23.32
CA SER A 23 -22.90 -17.71 -23.29
C SER A 23 -22.47 -16.24 -23.45
N LEU A 24 -22.57 -15.77 -24.70
CA LEU A 24 -22.80 -14.38 -25.08
C LEU A 24 -24.32 -14.19 -25.16
N ASP A 25 -24.92 -13.69 -24.08
CA ASP A 25 -26.34 -13.31 -24.09
C ASP A 25 -26.50 -11.80 -24.29
N THR A 26 -27.05 -11.52 -25.48
CA THR A 26 -27.72 -10.32 -25.96
C THR A 26 -28.52 -9.56 -24.89
N ILE A 27 -28.27 -8.26 -24.73
CA ILE A 27 -29.24 -7.34 -24.11
C ILE A 27 -29.41 -6.09 -24.98
N SER A 28 -30.68 -5.85 -25.30
CA SER A 28 -31.25 -4.76 -26.08
C SER A 28 -30.95 -3.35 -25.54
N ALA A 29 -30.71 -2.42 -26.45
CA ALA A 29 -31.17 -1.02 -26.32
C ALA A 29 -32.63 -0.92 -26.85
N PRO A 30 -33.38 0.20 -26.75
CA PRO A 30 -33.08 1.52 -26.17
C PRO A 30 -34.23 2.10 -25.30
N VAL A 31 -33.97 3.10 -24.44
CA VAL A 31 -34.98 4.10 -24.06
C VAL A 31 -34.31 5.45 -23.87
N ASP A 32 -34.52 6.34 -24.84
CA ASP A 32 -34.29 7.78 -24.72
C ASP A 32 -35.37 8.37 -23.80
N THR A 33 -34.95 8.98 -22.68
CA THR A 33 -35.79 9.87 -21.87
C THR A 33 -35.05 11.19 -21.69
N PRO A 34 -35.55 12.31 -22.22
CA PRO A 34 -34.97 13.62 -21.96
C PRO A 34 -35.58 14.17 -20.66
N GLU A 35 -34.81 14.14 -19.57
CA GLU A 35 -35.17 14.82 -18.33
C GLU A 35 -34.39 16.16 -18.23
N PRO A 36 -35.08 17.27 -17.90
CA PRO A 36 -34.53 18.62 -18.04
C PRO A 36 -33.43 18.94 -17.02
N ALA A 37 -32.42 19.65 -17.51
CA ALA A 37 -31.33 20.21 -16.73
C ALA A 37 -31.83 21.25 -15.72
N ILE A 38 -31.70 20.94 -14.43
CA ILE A 38 -31.53 21.94 -13.38
C ILE A 38 -30.55 21.37 -12.37
N ASN A 39 -29.31 21.87 -12.39
CA ASN A 39 -28.56 22.01 -11.14
C ASN A 39 -27.56 23.16 -11.23
N VAL A 40 -28.01 24.28 -10.67
CA VAL A 40 -27.28 25.24 -9.84
C VAL A 40 -25.77 25.03 -9.78
N THR A 41 -25.05 25.95 -10.41
CA THR A 41 -23.65 26.25 -10.12
C THR A 41 -23.56 26.83 -8.70
N GLU A 42 -23.38 25.98 -7.71
CA GLU A 42 -22.81 26.38 -6.42
C GLU A 42 -21.30 26.19 -6.51
N SER A 43 -20.60 27.32 -6.62
CA SER A 43 -19.15 27.39 -6.54
C SER A 43 -18.73 26.91 -5.14
N PRO A 44 -17.95 25.83 -5.00
CA PRO A 44 -17.43 25.45 -3.70
C PRO A 44 -16.52 26.57 -3.25
N THR A 45 -16.92 27.25 -2.18
CA THR A 45 -16.04 28.15 -1.43
C THR A 45 -14.86 27.30 -0.99
N GLY A 46 -13.75 27.43 -1.73
CA GLY A 46 -12.51 26.73 -1.48
C GLY A 46 -12.06 27.06 -0.07
N ILE A 47 -12.20 26.09 0.83
CA ILE A 47 -11.33 26.02 1.98
C ILE A 47 -9.95 25.78 1.35
N PRO A 48 -8.97 26.69 1.51
CA PRO A 48 -7.63 26.42 1.05
C PRO A 48 -7.19 25.11 1.70
N ALA A 49 -6.92 24.11 0.87
CA ALA A 49 -6.15 22.96 1.30
C ALA A 49 -4.84 23.55 1.81
N THR A 50 -4.68 23.60 3.12
CA THR A 50 -3.40 23.84 3.75
C THR A 50 -2.55 22.65 3.33
N VAL A 51 -1.86 22.79 2.20
CA VAL A 51 -0.71 21.97 1.87
C VAL A 51 0.19 22.08 3.09
N PRO A 52 0.54 20.98 3.77
CA PRO A 52 1.68 20.99 4.68
C PRO A 52 2.92 21.22 3.80
N SER A 53 3.13 22.49 3.45
CA SER A 53 4.32 22.98 2.81
C SER A 53 5.36 23.09 3.91
N ASP A 54 6.45 22.34 3.75
CA ASP A 54 7.64 22.32 4.60
C ASP A 54 7.44 21.92 6.06
N GLY A 55 7.64 20.62 6.34
CA GLY A 55 7.48 20.05 7.68
C GLY A 55 8.52 18.99 7.99
N LEU A 56 9.79 19.41 8.02
CA LEU A 56 10.91 18.79 8.72
C LEU A 56 11.31 17.38 8.23
N ALA A 57 12.28 17.34 7.30
CA ALA A 57 13.22 16.23 7.31
C ALA A 57 13.76 16.10 8.75
N PRO A 58 13.74 14.89 9.36
CA PRO A 58 14.17 14.72 10.74
C PRO A 58 15.60 15.24 10.91
N GLU A 59 15.82 16.12 11.91
CA GLU A 59 17.12 16.77 12.18
C GLU A 59 18.25 15.77 12.50
N SER A 60 17.92 14.49 12.68
CA SER A 60 18.86 13.38 12.76
C SER A 60 18.27 12.15 12.06
N PRO A 61 19.04 11.43 11.22
CA PRO A 61 18.59 10.18 10.64
C PRO A 61 18.19 9.19 11.75
N SER A 62 17.08 8.50 11.55
CA SER A 62 16.60 7.50 12.50
C SER A 62 17.67 6.44 12.78
N GLN A 63 17.84 6.07 14.05
CA GLN A 63 18.87 5.10 14.47
C GLN A 63 18.71 3.70 13.84
N TYR A 64 17.55 3.40 13.26
CA TYR A 64 17.30 2.11 12.61
C TYR A 64 17.74 2.07 11.15
N ILE A 65 18.00 3.21 10.49
CA ILE A 65 18.42 3.20 9.07
C ILE A 65 19.77 2.47 8.95
N GLY A 66 19.85 1.52 8.03
CA GLY A 66 21.00 0.63 7.81
C GLY A 66 21.03 -0.62 8.70
N LEU A 67 20.08 -0.77 9.63
CA LEU A 67 19.93 -2.00 10.41
C LEU A 67 19.59 -3.17 9.49
N VAL A 68 20.28 -4.30 9.67
CA VAL A 68 20.00 -5.56 8.98
C VAL A 68 19.41 -6.57 9.97
N TYR A 69 18.25 -7.16 9.64
CA TYR A 69 17.52 -8.12 10.49
C TYR A 69 16.98 -9.30 9.65
N PRO A 70 16.74 -10.49 10.23
CA PRO A 70 16.77 -10.85 11.65
C PRO A 70 18.18 -11.00 12.26
N PRO A 71 18.32 -11.00 13.61
CA PRO A 71 17.24 -10.77 14.58
C PRO A 71 16.81 -9.30 14.61
N SER A 72 15.53 -9.06 14.90
CA SER A 72 15.06 -7.70 15.21
C SER A 72 15.73 -7.22 16.51
N PRO A 73 16.11 -5.94 16.63
CA PRO A 73 16.60 -5.36 17.88
C PRO A 73 15.66 -5.64 19.05
N GLU A 74 16.26 -5.81 20.23
CA GLU A 74 15.51 -5.94 21.48
C GLU A 74 14.60 -4.73 21.69
N ASN A 75 13.40 -4.95 22.24
CA ASN A 75 12.33 -3.96 22.48
C ASN A 75 11.50 -3.53 21.25
N LEU A 76 11.86 -3.99 20.04
CA LEU A 76 11.02 -3.77 18.87
C LEU A 76 9.97 -4.87 18.72
N THR A 77 8.70 -4.47 18.58
CA THR A 77 7.61 -5.38 18.29
C THR A 77 7.10 -5.14 16.86
N GLN A 78 7.18 -6.17 16.01
CA GLN A 78 6.57 -6.12 14.69
C GLN A 78 5.05 -6.22 14.80
N VAL A 79 4.34 -5.25 14.22
CA VAL A 79 2.87 -5.21 14.19
C VAL A 79 2.35 -5.90 12.93
N PHE A 80 2.86 -5.50 11.78
CA PHE A 80 2.61 -6.17 10.50
C PHE A 80 3.81 -6.01 9.58
N SER A 81 3.89 -6.86 8.57
CA SER A 81 4.84 -6.73 7.46
C SER A 81 4.18 -7.21 6.17
N MET A 82 4.52 -6.57 5.06
CA MET A 82 4.11 -6.99 3.73
C MET A 82 5.17 -6.67 2.68
N LEU A 83 5.20 -7.46 1.62
CA LEU A 83 5.95 -7.13 0.42
C LEU A 83 5.21 -6.05 -0.35
N ILE A 84 5.94 -5.12 -0.93
CA ILE A 84 5.36 -4.09 -1.80
C ILE A 84 5.31 -4.67 -3.21
N GLN A 85 4.10 -4.84 -3.75
CA GLN A 85 3.92 -5.38 -5.10
C GLN A 85 4.63 -4.51 -6.13
N ASP A 86 5.11 -5.08 -7.24
CA ASP A 86 5.81 -4.35 -8.32
C ASP A 86 7.11 -3.63 -7.92
N HIS A 87 7.56 -3.79 -6.67
CA HIS A 87 8.80 -3.24 -6.13
C HIS A 87 9.67 -4.37 -5.57
N ASP A 88 10.30 -5.12 -6.48
CA ASP A 88 11.09 -6.31 -6.14
C ASP A 88 12.09 -6.07 -5.01
N GLY A 89 11.98 -6.90 -3.97
CA GLY A 89 12.85 -6.85 -2.81
C GLY A 89 12.52 -5.74 -1.81
N TYR A 90 11.44 -4.99 -1.96
CA TYR A 90 11.00 -4.03 -0.93
C TYR A 90 9.87 -4.60 -0.07
N SER A 91 9.89 -4.24 1.21
CA SER A 91 8.83 -4.52 2.17
C SER A 91 8.49 -3.28 2.98
N LEU A 92 7.23 -3.22 3.40
CA LEU A 92 6.71 -2.27 4.36
C LEU A 92 6.43 -3.01 5.66
N MET A 93 6.98 -2.51 6.76
CA MET A 93 6.79 -3.10 8.08
C MET A 93 6.38 -2.03 9.08
N MET A 94 5.36 -2.31 9.90
CA MET A 94 5.06 -1.48 11.06
C MET A 94 5.71 -2.07 12.30
N VAL A 95 6.42 -1.21 13.01
CA VAL A 95 7.18 -1.56 14.21
C VAL A 95 6.77 -0.65 15.36
N LEU A 96 6.65 -1.23 16.54
CA LEU A 96 6.51 -0.54 17.82
C LEU A 96 7.86 -0.53 18.54
N ASP A 97 8.31 0.64 18.95
CA ASP A 97 9.37 0.81 19.94
C ASP A 97 8.79 1.45 21.20
N GLY A 98 8.60 0.64 22.25
CA GLY A 98 7.82 1.02 23.42
C GLY A 98 6.39 1.40 23.04
N GLY A 99 6.09 2.70 23.05
CA GLY A 99 4.80 3.26 22.62
C GLY A 99 4.81 3.93 21.24
N SER A 100 5.97 4.01 20.58
CA SER A 100 6.13 4.71 19.30
C SER A 100 5.95 3.75 18.13
N LYS A 101 4.92 3.98 17.32
CA LYS A 101 4.71 3.35 16.01
C LYS A 101 5.52 4.04 14.91
N MET A 102 6.16 3.23 14.08
CA MET A 102 6.94 3.64 12.92
C MET A 102 6.67 2.68 11.76
N LEU A 103 6.70 3.21 10.53
CA LEU A 103 6.77 2.42 9.31
C LEU A 103 8.22 2.33 8.87
N TRP A 104 8.67 1.12 8.56
CA TRP A 104 9.99 0.84 8.02
C TRP A 104 9.86 0.46 6.55
N LEU A 105 10.58 1.16 5.69
CA LEU A 105 10.86 0.72 4.34
C LEU A 105 12.10 -0.15 4.40
N SER A 106 11.98 -1.43 4.04
CA SER A 106 13.11 -2.35 4.09
C SER A 106 13.37 -2.99 2.74
N LYS A 107 14.64 -3.23 2.44
CA LYS A 107 15.09 -3.89 1.21
C LYS A 107 15.74 -5.22 1.53
N LEU A 108 15.43 -6.25 0.76
CA LEU A 108 16.08 -7.54 0.84
C LEU A 108 17.57 -7.37 0.57
N SER A 109 18.38 -7.67 1.58
CA SER A 109 19.84 -7.58 1.53
C SER A 109 20.45 -8.87 0.99
N HIS A 110 20.09 -10.00 1.62
CA HIS A 110 20.62 -11.32 1.26
C HIS A 110 19.77 -12.43 1.87
N TYR A 111 20.13 -13.67 1.56
CA TYR A 111 19.65 -14.87 2.25
C TYR A 111 20.82 -15.54 2.97
N ASP A 112 20.57 -16.12 4.13
CA ASP A 112 21.57 -16.95 4.81
C ASP A 112 21.66 -18.37 4.22
N GLU A 113 22.53 -19.21 4.79
CA GLU A 113 22.72 -20.60 4.36
C GLU A 113 21.47 -21.48 4.52
N SER A 114 20.53 -21.07 5.38
CA SER A 114 19.24 -21.75 5.59
C SER A 114 18.15 -21.29 4.63
N GLY A 115 18.43 -20.26 3.82
CA GLY A 115 17.46 -19.61 2.93
C GLY A 115 16.58 -18.58 3.62
N SER A 116 16.95 -18.13 4.83
CA SER A 116 16.23 -17.09 5.56
C SER A 116 16.61 -15.72 5.02
N ALA A 117 15.61 -14.87 4.75
CA ALA A 117 15.80 -13.53 4.20
C ALA A 117 16.28 -12.54 5.28
N PHE A 118 17.30 -11.76 4.94
CA PHE A 118 17.80 -10.62 5.71
C PHE A 118 17.41 -9.33 5.02
N TRP A 119 16.84 -8.41 5.78
CA TRP A 119 16.27 -7.14 5.34
C TRP A 119 17.07 -6.00 5.93
N GLU A 120 17.39 -5.00 5.12
CA GLU A 120 18.03 -3.76 5.54
C GLU A 120 17.00 -2.63 5.59
N VAL A 121 16.92 -1.93 6.71
CA VAL A 121 16.05 -0.75 6.85
C VAL A 121 16.62 0.40 6.04
N LYS A 122 15.85 0.87 5.07
CA LYS A 122 16.23 1.97 4.16
C LYS A 122 15.74 3.32 4.64
N ASP A 123 14.51 3.35 5.16
CA ASP A 123 13.94 4.57 5.71
C ASP A 123 12.91 4.26 6.81
N VAL A 124 12.65 5.26 7.64
CA VAL A 124 11.75 5.16 8.78
C VAL A 124 10.82 6.36 8.78
N LEU A 125 9.52 6.09 8.72
CA LEU A 125 8.46 7.09 8.82
C LEU A 125 7.78 6.99 10.19
N PRO A 126 7.99 7.95 11.10
CA PRO A 126 7.27 7.99 12.37
C PRO A 126 5.78 8.26 12.13
N VAL A 127 4.91 7.41 12.69
CA VAL A 127 3.43 7.54 12.54
C VAL A 127 2.72 7.78 13.87
N SER A 128 3.48 7.90 14.96
CA SER A 128 2.93 8.11 16.32
C SER A 128 2.35 9.51 16.54
N ASN A 129 2.84 10.49 15.77
CA ASN A 129 2.42 11.89 15.90
C ASN A 129 1.19 12.21 15.05
N LEU A 130 0.58 11.20 14.44
CA LEU A 130 -0.63 11.37 13.65
C LEU A 130 -1.86 11.46 14.56
N GLU A 131 -2.95 12.04 14.06
CA GLU A 131 -4.18 12.20 14.83
C GLU A 131 -4.74 10.85 15.32
N ALA A 132 -5.15 10.78 16.58
CA ALA A 132 -5.70 9.56 17.19
C ALA A 132 -6.96 9.06 16.45
N GLY A 133 -7.07 7.75 16.24
CA GLY A 133 -8.18 7.12 15.51
C GLY A 133 -8.04 7.19 13.98
N LEU A 134 -6.83 7.44 13.47
CA LEU A 134 -6.51 7.20 12.07
C LEU A 134 -6.24 5.71 11.82
N THR A 135 -6.42 5.30 10.58
CA THR A 135 -6.13 3.95 10.12
C THR A 135 -5.25 4.02 8.88
N LEU A 136 -4.22 3.18 8.86
CA LEU A 136 -3.32 3.03 7.72
C LEU A 136 -3.94 2.07 6.71
N LEU A 137 -3.92 2.45 5.45
CA LEU A 137 -4.15 1.60 4.30
C LEU A 137 -2.78 1.39 3.63
N PRO A 138 -2.12 0.24 3.84
CA PRO A 138 -0.75 0.02 3.38
C PRO A 138 -0.67 -0.38 1.90
N ASP A 139 -1.81 -0.64 1.25
CA ASP A 139 -1.90 -1.09 -0.14
C ASP A 139 -3.24 -0.72 -0.79
N GLY A 140 -3.45 -1.19 -2.03
CA GLY A 140 -4.72 -1.08 -2.74
C GLY A 140 -5.06 0.35 -3.19
N CYS A 141 -4.06 1.22 -3.27
CA CYS A 141 -4.21 2.61 -3.71
C CYS A 141 -3.92 2.78 -5.20
N SER A 142 -4.53 3.81 -5.79
CA SER A 142 -4.28 4.29 -7.14
C SER A 142 -4.13 5.80 -7.14
N LEU A 143 -3.34 6.33 -8.07
CA LEU A 143 -3.18 7.75 -8.32
C LEU A 143 -3.66 8.06 -9.73
N ALA A 144 -4.64 8.96 -9.85
CA ALA A 144 -5.28 9.27 -11.13
C ALA A 144 -5.76 8.01 -11.87
N ASP A 145 -6.40 7.10 -11.12
CA ASP A 145 -6.93 5.81 -11.59
C ASP A 145 -5.90 4.79 -12.08
N VAL A 146 -4.60 5.04 -11.87
CA VAL A 146 -3.52 4.08 -12.12
C VAL A 146 -3.14 3.40 -10.79
N PRO A 147 -3.28 2.06 -10.67
CA PRO A 147 -2.85 1.33 -9.49
C PRO A 147 -1.37 1.60 -9.16
N ASP A 148 -1.09 1.84 -7.89
CA ASP A 148 0.25 2.16 -7.40
C ASP A 148 0.46 1.54 -6.02
N SER A 149 1.12 0.39 -6.01
CA SER A 149 1.46 -0.36 -4.80
C SER A 149 2.46 0.36 -3.90
N GLY A 150 3.17 1.37 -4.42
CA GLY A 150 4.08 2.20 -3.65
C GLY A 150 3.38 3.26 -2.82
N ILE A 151 2.07 3.49 -3.02
CA ILE A 151 1.28 4.48 -2.29
C ILE A 151 0.60 3.82 -1.08
N PHE A 152 0.72 4.48 0.07
CA PHE A 152 0.04 4.12 1.31
C PHE A 152 -0.48 5.39 1.98
N VAL A 153 -1.62 5.27 2.65
CA VAL A 153 -2.36 6.42 3.17
C VAL A 153 -2.81 6.21 4.60
N ALA A 154 -2.92 7.29 5.36
CA ALA A 154 -3.61 7.30 6.64
C ALA A 154 -4.89 8.14 6.53
N GLY A 155 -6.00 7.58 7.02
CA GLY A 155 -7.32 8.22 6.91
C GLY A 155 -8.28 7.81 8.01
N ARG A 156 -9.47 8.42 8.01
CA ARG A 156 -10.58 8.09 8.91
C ARG A 156 -11.90 8.18 8.17
N ASN A 157 -12.77 7.20 8.35
CA ASN A 157 -14.11 7.17 7.76
C ASN A 157 -14.10 7.41 6.23
N GLY A 158 -13.15 6.79 5.53
CA GLY A 158 -12.98 6.94 4.08
C GLY A 158 -12.35 8.25 3.61
N VAL A 159 -11.99 9.16 4.52
CA VAL A 159 -11.31 10.41 4.20
C VAL A 159 -9.80 10.25 4.40
N ILE A 160 -9.04 10.39 3.31
CA ILE A 160 -7.57 10.40 3.34
C ILE A 160 -7.09 11.71 3.98
N ARG A 161 -6.14 11.60 4.93
CA ARG A 161 -5.54 12.74 5.63
C ARG A 161 -4.06 12.92 5.30
N PHE A 162 -3.36 11.79 5.16
CA PHE A 162 -1.96 11.75 4.81
C PHE A 162 -1.75 10.71 3.72
N ALA A 163 -0.85 11.01 2.79
CA ALA A 163 -0.45 10.09 1.76
C ALA A 163 1.06 10.15 1.59
N TRP A 164 1.65 8.98 1.41
CA TRP A 164 3.05 8.83 1.12
C TRP A 164 3.23 7.86 -0.03
N ARG A 165 4.37 7.97 -0.69
CA ARG A 165 4.81 7.06 -1.73
C ARG A 165 6.25 6.63 -1.43
N ILE A 166 6.60 5.40 -1.75
CA ILE A 166 8.01 5.01 -1.75
C ILE A 166 8.70 5.55 -3.01
N ASP A 167 9.91 6.07 -2.84
CA ASP A 167 10.87 6.26 -3.94
C ASP A 167 11.97 5.20 -3.79
N THR A 168 11.92 4.16 -4.63
CA THR A 168 12.91 3.08 -4.62
C THR A 168 14.25 3.47 -5.24
N SER A 169 14.31 4.57 -6.00
CA SER A 169 15.58 5.11 -6.50
C SER A 169 16.35 5.83 -5.41
N LEU A 170 15.63 6.40 -4.44
CA LEU A 170 16.17 7.13 -3.31
C LEU A 170 16.09 6.37 -1.98
N ASP A 171 15.55 5.15 -2.00
CA ASP A 171 15.39 4.28 -0.83
C ASP A 171 14.66 4.97 0.33
N ARG A 172 13.60 5.76 0.04
CA ARG A 172 12.90 6.58 1.05
C ARG A 172 11.39 6.66 0.88
N PHE A 173 10.73 7.17 1.90
CA PHE A 173 9.34 7.63 1.85
C PHE A 173 9.27 9.09 1.40
N GLU A 174 8.28 9.42 0.58
CA GLU A 174 7.98 10.78 0.14
C GLU A 174 6.53 11.12 0.45
N SER A 175 6.31 12.30 1.04
CA SER A 175 4.94 12.80 1.20
C SER A 175 4.41 13.26 -0.16
N ILE A 176 3.19 12.85 -0.51
CA ILE A 176 2.57 13.24 -1.77
C ILE A 176 1.21 13.93 -1.53
N PRO A 177 0.75 14.78 -2.45
CA PRO A 177 -0.60 15.33 -2.39
C PRO A 177 -1.66 14.22 -2.40
N ILE A 178 -2.75 14.42 -1.66
CA ILE A 178 -3.85 13.46 -1.57
C ILE A 178 -4.78 13.49 -2.80
N ASP A 179 -4.67 14.55 -3.61
CA ASP A 179 -5.53 14.77 -4.77
C ASP A 179 -5.37 13.65 -5.81
N GLY A 180 -6.50 13.05 -6.19
CA GLY A 180 -6.53 11.96 -7.17
C GLY A 180 -6.15 10.59 -6.61
N ILE A 181 -5.86 10.47 -5.31
CA ILE A 181 -5.64 9.17 -4.66
C ILE A 181 -6.98 8.52 -4.33
N LYS A 182 -7.13 7.25 -4.72
CA LYS A 182 -8.26 6.40 -4.35
C LYS A 182 -7.71 5.09 -3.79
N CYS A 183 -8.25 4.60 -2.68
CA CYS A 183 -7.81 3.34 -2.11
C CYS A 183 -9.00 2.41 -1.88
N ASN A 184 -8.83 1.15 -2.30
CA ASN A 184 -9.80 0.07 -2.14
C ASN A 184 -9.11 -1.09 -1.42
N SER A 185 -8.68 -0.89 -0.18
CA SER A 185 -8.09 -1.94 0.65
C SER A 185 -9.08 -2.38 1.72
N ASP A 186 -9.20 -3.70 1.90
CA ASP A 186 -10.01 -4.35 2.93
C ASP A 186 -9.20 -4.66 4.22
N LYS A 187 -7.92 -4.24 4.26
CA LYS A 187 -6.99 -4.53 5.36
C LYS A 187 -6.47 -3.27 6.05
N PRO A 188 -7.36 -2.46 6.64
CA PRO A 188 -6.94 -1.28 7.35
C PRO A 188 -6.22 -1.65 8.67
N VAL A 189 -5.11 -0.96 8.98
CA VAL A 189 -4.30 -1.18 10.19
C VAL A 189 -4.47 0.00 11.16
N ALA A 190 -4.92 -0.27 12.37
CA ALA A 190 -5.14 0.75 13.39
C ALA A 190 -3.83 1.45 13.81
N LEU A 191 -3.84 2.78 13.86
CA LEU A 191 -2.69 3.59 14.27
C LEU A 191 -2.74 4.00 15.75
N ASP A 192 -3.82 3.73 16.47
CA ASP A 192 -3.99 3.97 17.92
C ASP A 192 -3.72 2.75 18.81
#